data_AF-A0A962CVG2-F1
#
_entry.id   AF-A0A962CVG2-F1
#
_cell.length_a   1.000
_cell.length_b   1.000
_cell.length_c   1.000
_cell.angle_alpha   90.00
_cell.angle_beta   90.00
_cell.angle_gamma   90.00
#
_symmetry.space_group_name_H-M   'P 1'
#
loop_
_entity.id
_entity.type
_entity.pdbx_description
1 polymer ?
#
loop_
_entity_poly.entity_id
_entity_poly.type
_entity_poly.pdbx_seq_one_letter_code
_entity_poly.pdbx_strand_id
1 'polypeptide(L)'
;LDVFGSLLSGGLNLGYLNFGTGNNGEQIFKFGGLLKAIGINGNNNILSTPSVVTLNHQEASLSVGQEVPFVTGQFSATGSSNSDGAPNPFTTIQREDVGLSLTVTPHINEGGQIVVDIAQEISSIDATAVSAVDLVTKKRTLSTSVMIPDNSILVLGGLIDDSVQESIKKVPLLGDIPLIKNLFRTKKRTRVKRNLMIFIHPQILKDDLQQESLSKEKYNEIRQQQLDKVSPEKFRRGEPLLPEIEDQ
;
A
#
# COMPACT_ATOMS: atom_id res chain seq x y z
N LEU A 1 -4.07 15.35 46.43
CA LEU A 1 -3.26 16.01 45.38
C LEU A 1 -2.80 14.88 44.50
N ASP A 2 -3.48 14.67 43.38
CA ASP A 2 -3.51 13.34 42.79
C ASP A 2 -2.86 13.39 41.40
N VAL A 3 -1.75 12.67 41.29
CA VAL A 3 -1.03 12.46 40.02
C VAL A 3 -1.40 11.09 39.52
N PHE A 4 -1.90 11.03 38.28
CA PHE A 4 -2.26 9.76 37.65
C PHE A 4 -1.48 9.62 36.34
N GLY A 5 -0.87 8.45 36.15
CA GLY A 5 -0.12 8.13 34.94
C GLY A 5 -0.50 6.75 34.45
N SER A 6 -0.66 6.59 33.15
CA SER A 6 -0.89 5.29 32.53
C SER A 6 -0.16 5.17 31.20
N LEU A 7 0.50 4.03 31.01
CA LEU A 7 1.06 3.57 29.74
C LEU A 7 -0.02 2.74 29.03
N LEU A 8 -1.00 3.40 28.43
CA LEU A 8 -1.98 2.73 27.55
C LEU A 8 -1.37 2.52 26.16
N SER A 9 -2.00 1.67 25.33
CA SER A 9 -1.47 1.28 24.01
C SER A 9 -1.25 2.44 23.02
N GLY A 10 -1.68 3.66 23.36
CA GLY A 10 -1.47 4.91 22.61
C GLY A 10 -0.41 5.87 23.17
N GLY A 11 0.53 5.41 24.02
CA GLY A 11 1.67 6.21 24.50
C GLY A 11 1.58 6.66 25.97
N LEU A 12 2.49 7.55 26.37
CA LEU A 12 2.59 8.09 27.72
C LEU A 12 1.55 9.19 27.93
N ASN A 13 0.68 9.00 28.94
CA ASN A 13 -0.27 10.02 29.38
C ASN A 13 -0.04 10.29 30.88
N LEU A 14 0.33 11.52 31.22
CA LEU A 14 0.56 11.97 32.60
C LEU A 14 -0.42 13.10 32.90
N GLY A 15 -1.31 12.87 33.86
CA GLY A 15 -2.30 13.83 34.33
C GLY A 15 -1.96 14.38 35.71
N TYR A 16 -2.17 15.67 35.90
CA TYR A 16 -2.12 16.34 37.19
C TYR A 16 -3.45 17.04 37.43
N LEU A 17 -4.08 16.80 38.58
CA LEU A 17 -5.33 17.47 38.97
C LEU A 17 -5.17 18.10 40.36
N ASN A 18 -5.55 19.37 40.47
CA ASN A 18 -5.54 20.12 41.73
C ASN A 18 -6.96 20.46 42.14
N PHE A 19 -7.36 19.96 43.31
CA PHE A 19 -8.61 20.27 43.98
C PHE A 19 -8.30 21.10 45.24
N GLY A 20 -9.14 22.07 45.56
CA GLY A 20 -9.04 22.83 46.81
C GLY A 20 -10.41 22.98 47.47
N THR A 21 -10.41 23.34 48.75
CA THR A 21 -11.63 23.47 49.54
C THR A 21 -12.24 24.87 49.40
N GLY A 22 -13.51 24.94 49.00
CA GLY A 22 -14.29 26.16 48.97
C GLY A 22 -14.74 26.62 50.35
N ASN A 23 -15.31 27.83 50.42
CA ASN A 23 -15.78 28.45 51.67
C ASN A 23 -16.83 27.61 52.43
N ASN A 24 -17.48 26.67 51.74
CA ASN A 24 -18.56 25.84 52.26
C ASN A 24 -18.08 24.40 52.58
N GLY A 25 -16.78 24.13 52.54
CA GLY A 25 -16.21 22.79 52.72
C GLY A 25 -16.24 21.89 51.47
N GLU A 26 -16.83 22.36 50.37
CA GLU A 26 -16.91 21.61 49.10
C GLU A 26 -15.57 21.56 48.37
N GLN A 27 -15.28 20.43 47.72
CA GLN A 27 -14.10 20.24 46.88
C GLN A 27 -14.31 20.96 45.53
N ILE A 28 -13.57 22.04 45.29
CA ILE A 28 -13.61 22.81 44.05
C ILE A 28 -12.41 22.46 43.19
N PHE A 29 -12.64 22.18 41.90
CA PHE A 29 -11.58 22.03 40.91
C PHE A 29 -10.86 23.37 40.68
N LYS A 30 -9.52 23.38 40.80
CA LYS A 30 -8.70 24.58 40.58
C LYS A 30 -8.06 24.58 39.20
N PHE A 31 -7.16 23.62 38.96
CA PHE A 31 -6.49 23.48 37.68
C PHE A 31 -6.01 22.05 37.46
N GLY A 32 -5.84 21.70 36.20
CA GLY A 32 -5.30 20.40 35.80
C GLY A 32 -4.41 20.53 34.57
N GLY A 33 -3.46 19.62 34.44
CA GLY A 33 -2.56 19.51 33.30
C GLY A 33 -2.55 18.09 32.77
N LEU A 34 -2.45 17.93 31.45
CA LEU A 34 -2.30 16.65 30.80
C LEU A 34 -1.11 16.71 29.84
N LEU A 35 -0.10 15.88 30.10
CA LEU A 35 1.00 15.64 29.19
C LEU A 35 0.75 14.34 28.44
N LYS A 36 0.72 14.44 27.10
CA LYS A 36 0.62 13.28 26.22
C LYS A 36 1.84 13.23 25.31
N ALA A 37 2.52 12.09 25.29
CA ALA A 37 3.64 11.81 24.41
C ALA A 37 3.47 10.44 23.74
N ILE A 38 3.54 10.42 22.41
CA ILE A 38 3.42 9.20 21.61
C ILE A 38 4.44 9.23 20.47
N GLY A 39 5.14 8.11 20.27
CA GLY A 39 5.95 7.85 19.08
C GLY A 39 5.38 6.65 18.35
N ILE A 40 5.12 6.81 17.05
CA ILE A 40 4.62 5.72 16.18
C ILE A 40 5.66 5.49 15.10
N ASN A 41 6.13 4.26 14.98
CA ASN A 41 7.01 3.82 13.90
C ASN A 41 6.29 2.75 13.10
N GLY A 42 6.20 2.92 11.79
CA GLY A 42 5.66 1.93 10.86
C GLY A 42 6.70 1.62 9.80
N ASN A 43 6.84 0.34 9.45
CA ASN A 43 7.68 -0.12 8.35
C ASN A 43 6.82 -0.95 7.39
N ASN A 44 7.02 -0.76 6.10
CA ASN A 44 6.32 -1.52 5.07
C ASN A 44 7.31 -1.83 3.95
N ASN A 45 7.39 -3.10 3.56
CA ASN A 45 8.21 -3.58 2.45
C ASN A 45 7.31 -4.38 1.49
N ILE A 46 7.29 -3.98 0.23
CA ILE A 46 6.51 -4.65 -0.82
C ILE A 46 7.50 -5.03 -1.93
N LEU A 47 7.57 -6.32 -2.22
CA LEU A 47 8.30 -6.87 -3.36
C LEU A 47 7.30 -7.58 -4.26
N SER A 48 7.33 -7.27 -5.56
CA SER A 48 6.49 -7.93 -6.55
C SER A 48 7.31 -8.18 -7.80
N THR A 49 7.39 -9.43 -8.22
CA THR A 49 8.24 -9.88 -9.35
C THR A 49 7.38 -10.58 -10.40
N PRO A 50 6.60 -9.84 -11.21
CA PRO A 50 5.90 -10.44 -12.33
C PRO A 50 6.90 -10.93 -13.39
N SER A 51 6.60 -12.09 -13.96
CA SER A 51 7.35 -12.66 -15.08
C SER A 51 6.38 -13.14 -16.15
N VAL A 52 6.72 -12.92 -17.42
CA VAL A 52 5.94 -13.36 -18.58
C VAL A 52 6.90 -13.88 -19.65
N VAL A 53 6.49 -14.94 -20.34
CA VAL A 53 7.22 -15.52 -21.47
C VAL A 53 6.44 -15.21 -22.74
N THR A 54 7.12 -14.74 -23.78
CA THR A 54 6.51 -14.40 -25.07
C THR A 54 7.48 -14.65 -26.22
N LEU A 55 6.94 -14.68 -27.43
CA LEU A 55 7.73 -14.76 -28.65
C LEU A 55 8.33 -13.40 -29.01
N ASN A 56 9.40 -13.43 -29.81
CA ASN A 56 9.98 -12.21 -30.37
C ASN A 56 8.93 -11.47 -31.23
N HIS A 57 8.81 -10.16 -31.07
CA HIS A 57 7.81 -9.28 -31.71
C HIS A 57 6.35 -9.52 -31.30
N GLN A 58 6.08 -10.38 -30.31
CA GLN A 58 4.74 -10.68 -29.87
C GLN A 58 4.45 -9.97 -28.54
N GLU A 59 3.40 -9.15 -28.53
CA GLU A 59 2.89 -8.56 -27.29
C GLU A 59 2.37 -9.66 -26.35
N ALA A 60 2.76 -9.57 -25.09
CA ALA A 60 2.20 -10.36 -24.00
C ALA A 60 1.68 -9.45 -22.90
N SER A 61 0.53 -9.82 -22.34
CA SER A 61 -0.10 -9.12 -21.23
C SER A 61 -0.34 -10.07 -20.06
N LEU A 62 -0.09 -9.56 -18.85
CA LEU A 62 -0.31 -10.24 -17.58
C LEU A 62 -1.10 -9.30 -16.68
N SER A 63 -2.35 -9.66 -16.38
CA SER A 63 -3.21 -8.94 -15.45
C SER A 63 -3.52 -9.81 -14.24
N VAL A 64 -3.18 -9.34 -13.05
CA VAL A 64 -3.49 -9.99 -11.76
C VAL A 64 -4.15 -8.96 -10.86
N GLY A 65 -5.43 -9.12 -10.58
CA GLY A 65 -6.16 -8.13 -9.81
C GLY A 65 -7.58 -8.56 -9.51
N GLN A 66 -8.37 -7.57 -9.13
CA GLN A 66 -9.78 -7.68 -8.86
C GLN A 66 -10.51 -6.54 -9.57
N GLU A 67 -11.69 -6.84 -10.10
CA GLU A 67 -12.55 -5.84 -10.73
C GLU A 67 -13.38 -5.15 -9.64
N VAL A 68 -13.26 -3.83 -9.54
CA VAL A 68 -13.90 -3.03 -8.48
C VAL A 68 -14.96 -2.12 -9.10
N PRO A 69 -16.19 -2.08 -8.56
CA PRO A 69 -17.22 -1.16 -9.03
C PRO A 69 -17.02 0.26 -8.49
N PHE A 70 -17.14 1.25 -9.36
CA PHE A 70 -17.16 2.68 -9.07
C PHE A 70 -18.51 3.29 -9.49
N VAL A 71 -19.13 4.09 -8.63
CA VAL A 71 -20.40 4.76 -8.90
C VAL A 71 -20.14 6.05 -9.67
N THR A 72 -20.48 6.07 -10.97
CA THR A 72 -20.25 7.23 -11.85
C THR A 72 -21.43 8.18 -11.93
N GLY A 73 -22.59 7.79 -11.39
CA GLY A 73 -23.75 8.65 -11.30
C GLY A 73 -24.80 8.12 -10.32
N GLN A 74 -25.42 9.02 -9.57
CA GLN A 74 -26.57 8.73 -8.74
C GLN A 74 -27.63 9.81 -8.99
N PHE A 75 -28.82 9.40 -9.43
CA PHE A 75 -29.98 10.28 -9.45
C PHE A 75 -30.88 9.93 -8.27
N SER A 76 -31.04 10.89 -7.36
CA SER A 76 -32.01 10.81 -6.26
C SER A 76 -33.02 11.92 -6.44
N ALA A 77 -34.26 11.58 -6.80
CA ALA A 77 -35.31 12.58 -7.01
C ALA A 77 -35.72 13.21 -5.67
N THR A 78 -35.26 14.43 -5.39
CA THR A 78 -35.77 15.25 -4.28
C THR A 78 -36.91 16.12 -4.79
N GLY A 79 -38.11 15.55 -4.92
CA GLY A 79 -39.31 16.27 -5.38
C GLY A 79 -40.58 15.60 -4.89
N SER A 80 -41.41 16.37 -4.18
CA SER A 80 -42.70 15.93 -3.62
C SER A 80 -43.58 15.33 -4.71
N SER A 81 -44.14 14.17 -4.40
CA SER A 81 -45.10 13.41 -5.19
C SER A 81 -46.30 14.26 -5.60
N ASN A 82 -46.34 14.72 -6.85
CA ASN A 82 -47.59 15.00 -7.54
C ASN A 82 -47.94 13.75 -8.34
N SER A 83 -48.96 13.04 -7.85
CA SER A 83 -49.82 12.08 -8.56
C SER A 83 -49.27 11.48 -9.87
N ASP A 84 -48.90 10.20 -9.79
CA ASP A 84 -48.79 9.22 -10.90
C ASP A 84 -47.40 8.79 -11.41
N GLY A 85 -46.34 8.98 -10.63
CA GLY A 85 -45.04 8.34 -10.92
C GLY A 85 -44.16 8.22 -9.70
N ALA A 86 -43.90 7.00 -9.24
CA ALA A 86 -42.92 6.76 -8.18
C ALA A 86 -41.52 7.20 -8.67
N PRO A 87 -40.77 8.01 -7.89
CA PRO A 87 -39.40 8.31 -8.25
C PRO A 87 -38.58 7.02 -8.30
N ASN A 88 -37.96 6.72 -9.45
CA ASN A 88 -37.09 5.57 -9.63
C ASN A 88 -35.62 6.03 -9.54
N PRO A 89 -35.01 6.08 -8.34
CA PRO A 89 -33.60 6.39 -8.22
C PRO A 89 -32.77 5.30 -8.89
N PHE A 90 -31.81 5.70 -9.73
CA PHE A 90 -30.85 4.76 -10.33
C PHE A 90 -29.43 5.20 -10.01
N THR A 91 -28.56 4.19 -9.89
CA THR A 91 -27.11 4.37 -9.75
C THR A 91 -26.44 3.72 -10.96
N THR A 92 -25.52 4.43 -11.60
CA THR A 92 -24.71 3.89 -12.69
C THR A 92 -23.38 3.46 -12.10
N ILE A 93 -23.01 2.19 -12.35
CA ILE A 93 -21.79 1.58 -11.85
C ILE A 93 -20.88 1.28 -13.04
N GLN A 94 -19.66 1.80 -13.01
CA GLN A 94 -18.58 1.45 -13.93
C GLN A 94 -17.62 0.52 -13.21
N ARG A 95 -17.14 -0.52 -13.89
CA ARG A 95 -16.14 -1.43 -13.33
C ARG A 95 -14.74 -1.06 -13.84
N GLU A 96 -13.77 -1.10 -12.94
CA GLU A 96 -12.35 -0.85 -13.23
C GLU A 96 -11.48 -1.93 -12.59
N ASP A 97 -10.48 -2.40 -13.33
CA ASP A 97 -9.53 -3.40 -12.84
C ASP A 97 -8.50 -2.77 -11.91
N VAL A 98 -8.41 -3.29 -10.68
CA VAL A 98 -7.43 -2.88 -9.70
C VAL A 98 -6.50 -4.04 -9.39
N GLY A 99 -5.21 -3.84 -9.66
CA GLY A 99 -4.17 -4.83 -9.42
C GLY A 99 -2.89 -4.54 -10.18
N LEU A 100 -2.17 -5.60 -10.52
CA LEU A 100 -0.98 -5.57 -11.35
C LEU A 100 -1.38 -5.79 -12.81
N SER A 101 -1.00 -4.88 -13.69
CA SER A 101 -1.07 -5.06 -15.13
C SER A 101 0.31 -4.85 -15.73
N LEU A 102 0.78 -5.80 -16.52
CA LEU A 102 2.06 -5.75 -17.22
C LEU A 102 1.81 -6.10 -18.68
N THR A 103 2.11 -5.18 -19.58
CA THR A 103 2.16 -5.40 -21.02
C THR A 103 3.59 -5.24 -21.48
N VAL A 104 4.06 -6.20 -22.27
CA VAL A 104 5.44 -6.21 -22.76
C VAL A 104 5.49 -6.68 -24.21
N THR A 105 6.26 -5.97 -25.03
CA THR A 105 6.54 -6.34 -26.42
C THR A 105 8.05 -6.36 -26.61
N PRO A 106 8.69 -7.55 -26.67
CA PRO A 106 10.12 -7.66 -26.87
C PRO A 106 10.49 -7.71 -28.35
N HIS A 107 11.67 -7.18 -28.67
CA HIS A 107 12.32 -7.25 -29.97
C HIS A 107 13.81 -7.56 -29.77
N ILE A 108 14.26 -8.71 -30.27
CA ILE A 108 15.67 -9.13 -30.22
C ILE A 108 16.39 -8.60 -31.46
N ASN A 109 17.41 -7.76 -31.25
CA ASN A 109 18.29 -7.25 -32.29
C ASN A 109 19.39 -8.26 -32.67
N GLU A 110 19.99 -8.09 -33.86
CA GLU A 110 21.11 -8.91 -34.34
C GLU A 110 22.32 -8.94 -33.39
N GLY A 111 22.51 -7.88 -32.59
CA GLY A 111 23.56 -7.78 -31.57
C GLY A 111 23.28 -8.56 -30.27
N GLY A 112 22.20 -9.34 -30.20
CA GLY A 112 21.83 -10.10 -28.98
C GLY A 112 21.29 -9.23 -27.84
N GLN A 113 20.94 -7.98 -28.14
CA GLN A 113 20.26 -7.06 -27.21
C GLN A 113 18.76 -7.14 -27.43
N ILE A 114 18.01 -6.89 -26.36
CA ILE A 114 16.56 -7.00 -26.30
C ILE A 114 16.03 -5.58 -26.12
N VAL A 115 15.35 -5.08 -27.15
CA VAL A 115 14.53 -3.87 -27.06
C VAL A 115 13.18 -4.30 -26.50
N VAL A 116 12.71 -3.63 -25.46
CA VAL A 116 11.47 -3.99 -24.80
C VAL A 116 10.61 -2.74 -24.61
N ASP A 117 9.42 -2.78 -25.19
CA ASP A 117 8.36 -1.83 -24.89
C ASP A 117 7.56 -2.36 -23.70
N ILE A 118 7.55 -1.60 -22.60
CA ILE A 118 6.97 -2.03 -21.33
C ILE A 118 5.94 -0.99 -20.89
N ALA A 119 4.74 -1.48 -20.58
CA ALA A 119 3.75 -0.75 -19.82
C ALA A 119 3.40 -1.54 -18.56
N GLN A 120 3.73 -0.98 -17.40
CA GLN A 120 3.41 -1.59 -16.11
C GLN A 120 2.52 -0.66 -15.29
N GLU A 121 1.49 -1.23 -14.71
CA GLU A 121 0.63 -0.59 -13.75
C GLU A 121 0.50 -1.43 -12.49
N ILE A 122 0.61 -0.77 -11.33
CA ILE A 122 0.28 -1.35 -10.03
C ILE A 122 -0.74 -0.44 -9.38
N SER A 123 -1.96 -0.94 -9.26
CA SER A 123 -3.07 -0.29 -8.57
C SER A 123 -3.49 -1.07 -7.33
N SER A 124 -3.92 -0.33 -6.30
CA SER A 124 -4.40 -0.90 -5.03
C SER A 124 -5.49 -0.01 -4.44
N ILE A 125 -6.49 -0.60 -3.79
CA ILE A 125 -7.56 0.14 -3.12
C ILE A 125 -7.01 0.85 -1.88
N ASP A 126 -7.35 2.13 -1.71
CA ASP A 126 -7.08 2.91 -0.50
C ASP A 126 -8.25 2.82 0.48
N ALA A 127 -8.22 1.81 1.36
CA ALA A 127 -9.21 1.61 2.40
C ALA A 127 -9.26 2.72 3.48
N THR A 128 -8.34 3.69 3.44
CA THR A 128 -8.27 4.78 4.45
C THR A 128 -8.96 6.07 4.02
N ALA A 129 -9.44 6.14 2.78
CA ALA A 129 -10.18 7.29 2.26
C ALA A 129 -11.64 7.26 2.76
N VAL A 130 -11.87 7.65 4.01
CA VAL A 130 -13.21 7.65 4.67
C VAL A 130 -14.11 8.81 4.21
N SER A 131 -13.61 9.72 3.37
CA SER A 131 -14.31 10.96 2.98
C SER A 131 -14.50 11.15 1.47
N ALA A 132 -14.18 10.15 0.66
CA ALA A 132 -14.52 10.16 -0.75
C ALA A 132 -15.96 9.64 -0.94
N VAL A 133 -16.66 10.18 -1.93
CA VAL A 133 -18.01 9.71 -2.33
C VAL A 133 -17.96 8.23 -2.79
N ASP A 134 -16.77 7.76 -3.18
CA ASP A 134 -16.50 6.40 -3.66
C ASP A 134 -15.08 5.93 -3.28
N LEU A 135 -14.70 4.69 -3.62
CA LEU A 135 -13.37 4.14 -3.39
C LEU A 135 -12.27 5.03 -4.02
N VAL A 136 -11.13 5.13 -3.33
CA VAL A 136 -9.92 5.78 -3.87
C VAL A 136 -8.92 4.69 -4.21
N THR A 137 -8.25 4.78 -5.36
CA THR A 137 -7.19 3.87 -5.76
C THR A 137 -5.83 4.56 -5.74
N LYS A 138 -4.79 3.84 -5.30
CA LYS A 138 -3.39 4.23 -5.43
C LYS A 138 -2.86 3.57 -6.69
N LYS A 139 -2.47 4.38 -7.68
CA LYS A 139 -1.96 3.91 -8.97
C LYS A 139 -0.49 4.29 -9.13
N ARG A 140 0.33 3.35 -9.59
CA ARG A 140 1.74 3.53 -9.96
C ARG A 140 1.89 3.02 -11.38
N THR A 141 2.28 3.89 -12.30
CA THR A 141 2.39 3.55 -13.73
C THR A 141 3.78 3.86 -14.25
N LEU A 142 4.23 3.02 -15.17
CA LEU A 142 5.45 3.18 -15.93
C LEU A 142 5.17 2.77 -17.38
N SER A 143 5.55 3.62 -18.32
CA SER A 143 5.57 3.28 -19.75
C SER A 143 6.90 3.75 -20.32
N THR A 144 7.68 2.82 -20.86
CA THR A 144 9.01 3.12 -21.39
C THR A 144 9.42 2.09 -22.44
N SER A 145 10.36 2.48 -23.29
CA SER A 145 11.02 1.61 -24.27
C SER A 145 12.51 1.65 -23.98
N VAL A 146 13.10 0.49 -23.73
CA VAL A 146 14.51 0.39 -23.32
C VAL A 146 15.21 -0.74 -24.06
N MET A 147 16.52 -0.60 -24.24
CA MET A 147 17.39 -1.62 -24.81
C MET A 147 18.26 -2.20 -23.71
N ILE A 148 18.21 -3.52 -23.53
CA ILE A 148 18.86 -4.23 -22.43
C ILE A 148 19.61 -5.43 -23.01
N PRO A 149 20.84 -5.73 -22.56
CA PRO A 149 21.52 -6.97 -22.93
C PRO A 149 20.78 -8.21 -22.41
N ASP A 150 20.96 -9.34 -23.07
CA ASP A 150 20.48 -10.63 -22.56
C ASP A 150 21.01 -10.90 -21.14
N ASN A 151 20.16 -11.49 -20.30
CA ASN A 151 20.44 -11.90 -18.93
C ASN A 151 21.02 -10.78 -18.03
N SER A 152 20.63 -9.53 -18.26
CA SER A 152 21.10 -8.36 -17.50
C SER A 152 19.95 -7.62 -16.82
N ILE A 153 20.19 -7.08 -15.62
CA ILE A 153 19.18 -6.31 -14.89
C ILE A 153 19.35 -4.82 -15.23
N LEU A 154 18.27 -4.17 -15.68
CA LEU A 154 18.21 -2.72 -15.88
C LEU A 154 17.20 -2.09 -14.94
N VAL A 155 17.57 -0.94 -14.36
CA VAL A 155 16.65 -0.07 -13.62
C VAL A 155 15.86 0.77 -14.62
N LEU A 156 14.55 0.56 -14.69
CA LEU A 156 13.65 1.33 -15.56
C LEU A 156 13.29 2.69 -14.96
N GLY A 157 13.21 2.76 -13.64
CA GLY A 157 12.85 3.98 -12.94
C GLY A 157 12.67 3.78 -11.44
N GLY A 158 12.30 4.87 -10.77
CA GLY A 158 12.05 4.86 -9.34
C GLY A 158 11.55 6.21 -8.82
N LEU A 159 11.05 6.21 -7.60
CA LEU A 159 10.60 7.41 -6.88
C LEU A 159 11.15 7.37 -5.46
N ILE A 160 11.82 8.45 -5.06
CA ILE A 160 12.16 8.69 -3.66
C ILE A 160 11.35 9.91 -3.21
N ASP A 161 10.46 9.71 -2.25
CA ASP A 161 9.58 10.72 -1.68
C ASP A 161 9.84 10.81 -0.17
N ASP A 162 10.18 11.99 0.34
CA ASP A 162 10.37 12.26 1.77
C ASP A 162 9.54 13.48 2.16
N SER A 163 8.44 13.23 2.85
CA SER A 163 7.49 14.25 3.29
C SER A 163 7.60 14.45 4.80
N VAL A 164 7.91 15.68 5.21
CA VAL A 164 7.93 16.09 6.62
C VAL A 164 6.81 17.08 6.86
N GLN A 165 5.81 16.68 7.65
CA GLN A 165 4.73 17.55 8.09
C GLN A 165 4.91 17.88 9.57
N GLU A 166 5.08 19.16 9.89
CA GLU A 166 5.15 19.65 11.26
C GLU A 166 3.97 20.59 11.55
N SER A 167 3.19 20.27 12.57
CA SER A 167 2.10 21.10 13.07
C SER A 167 2.40 21.50 14.51
N ILE A 168 2.52 22.81 14.74
CA ILE A 168 2.72 23.38 16.07
C ILE A 168 1.47 24.19 16.42
N LYS A 169 0.79 23.81 17.50
CA LYS A 169 -0.26 24.61 18.13
C LYS A 169 0.32 25.21 19.41
N LYS A 170 0.28 26.51 19.58
CA LYS A 170 0.86 27.20 20.75
C LYS A 170 -0.03 28.34 21.22
N VAL A 171 0.05 28.67 22.51
CA VAL A 171 -0.51 29.91 23.05
C VAL A 171 0.38 31.09 22.61
N PRO A 172 -0.17 32.17 22.02
CA PRO A 172 0.63 33.34 21.65
C PRO A 172 1.31 33.95 22.89
N LEU A 173 2.50 34.54 22.70
CA LEU A 173 3.44 34.97 23.75
C LEU A 173 4.05 33.83 24.59
N LEU A 174 3.25 33.09 25.37
CA LEU A 174 3.77 32.10 26.33
C LEU A 174 4.45 30.91 25.66
N GLY A 175 3.98 30.53 24.46
CA GLY A 175 4.55 29.46 23.65
C GLY A 175 5.91 29.77 23.02
N ASP A 176 6.39 31.02 23.12
CA ASP A 176 7.66 31.47 22.53
C ASP A 176 8.79 31.66 23.56
N ILE A 177 8.46 31.64 24.86
CA ILE A 177 9.46 31.81 25.93
C ILE A 177 10.36 30.55 26.00
N PRO A 178 11.68 30.66 25.81
CA PRO A 178 12.57 29.50 25.64
C PRO A 178 12.56 28.51 26.81
N LEU A 179 12.30 28.99 28.03
CA LEU A 179 12.30 28.18 29.26
C LEU A 179 11.00 27.38 29.46
N ILE A 180 9.85 27.95 29.08
CA ILE A 180 8.52 27.36 29.37
C ILE A 180 7.72 26.99 28.11
N LYS A 181 8.23 27.25 26.91
CA LYS A 181 7.54 27.02 25.63
C LYS A 181 6.95 25.62 25.48
N ASN A 182 7.62 24.59 26.00
CA ASN A 182 7.19 23.19 25.86
C ASN A 182 5.91 22.88 26.66
N LEU A 183 5.58 23.67 27.68
CA LEU A 183 4.35 23.50 28.47
C LEU A 183 3.13 24.14 27.79
N PHE A 184 3.36 25.13 26.91
CA PHE A 184 2.31 25.91 26.26
C PHE A 184 2.18 25.65 24.75
N ARG A 185 2.81 24.58 24.25
CA ARG A 185 2.73 24.17 22.85
C ARG A 185 2.58 22.67 22.68
N THR A 186 1.82 22.30 21.66
CA THR A 186 1.69 20.92 21.18
C THR A 186 2.36 20.83 19.82
N LYS A 187 3.34 19.93 19.70
CA LYS A 187 4.05 19.65 18.44
C LYS A 187 3.64 18.26 17.94
N LYS A 188 3.15 18.19 16.70
CA LYS A 188 2.95 16.96 15.95
C LYS A 188 3.88 16.97 14.75
N ARG A 189 4.81 16.02 14.68
CA ARG A 189 5.71 15.84 13.54
C ARG A 189 5.46 14.48 12.92
N THR A 190 5.13 14.45 11.63
CA THR A 190 4.96 13.25 10.83
C THR A 190 6.03 13.27 9.75
N ARG A 191 6.80 12.18 9.60
CA ARG A 191 7.72 11.99 8.48
C ARG A 191 7.33 10.73 7.74
N VAL A 192 7.14 10.83 6.43
CA VAL A 192 6.80 9.70 5.56
C VAL A 192 7.85 9.62 4.47
N LYS A 193 8.61 8.51 4.46
CA LYS A 193 9.60 8.23 3.42
C LYS A 193 9.11 7.06 2.57
N ARG A 194 9.14 7.20 1.25
CA ARG A 194 8.79 6.17 0.27
C ARG A 194 9.95 6.03 -0.72
N ASN A 195 10.38 4.79 -0.95
CA ASN A 195 11.32 4.48 -2.01
C ASN A 195 10.66 3.44 -2.93
N LEU A 196 10.67 3.71 -4.22
CA LEU A 196 10.19 2.84 -5.27
C LEU A 196 11.32 2.66 -6.28
N MET A 197 11.54 1.43 -6.70
CA MET A 197 12.44 1.09 -7.80
C MET A 197 11.75 0.05 -8.67
N ILE A 198 11.90 0.18 -9.98
CA ILE A 198 11.36 -0.73 -10.97
C ILE A 198 12.53 -1.26 -11.78
N PHE A 199 12.63 -2.58 -11.83
CA PHE A 199 13.69 -3.31 -12.51
C PHE A 199 13.08 -4.20 -13.57
N ILE A 200 13.86 -4.53 -14.59
CA ILE A 200 13.57 -5.60 -15.53
C ILE A 200 14.80 -6.47 -15.71
N HIS A 201 14.56 -7.77 -15.87
CA HIS A 201 15.55 -8.77 -16.20
C HIS A 201 15.01 -9.60 -17.38
N PRO A 202 15.40 -9.27 -18.62
CA PRO A 202 15.01 -10.05 -19.78
C PRO A 202 16.01 -11.22 -19.99
N GLN A 203 15.49 -12.34 -20.48
CA GLN A 203 16.27 -13.55 -20.79
C GLN A 203 15.78 -14.15 -22.11
N ILE A 204 16.71 -14.41 -23.04
CA ILE A 204 16.41 -15.05 -24.32
C ILE A 204 16.45 -16.58 -24.13
N LEU A 205 15.33 -17.23 -24.45
CA LEU A 205 15.24 -18.70 -24.45
C LEU A 205 15.44 -19.21 -25.88
N LYS A 206 16.60 -19.82 -26.17
CA LYS A 206 16.94 -20.27 -27.53
C LYS A 206 16.65 -21.75 -27.76
N ASP A 207 16.95 -22.58 -26.77
CA ASP A 207 16.89 -24.03 -26.87
C ASP A 207 15.79 -24.61 -25.99
N ASP A 208 15.18 -25.71 -26.43
CA ASP A 208 14.15 -26.42 -25.66
C ASP A 208 14.68 -26.88 -24.29
N LEU A 209 15.96 -27.28 -24.23
CA LEU A 209 16.63 -27.64 -22.97
C LEU A 209 16.69 -26.47 -21.97
N GLN A 210 16.87 -25.23 -22.45
CA GLN A 210 16.89 -24.04 -21.59
C GLN A 210 15.48 -23.72 -21.09
N GLN A 211 14.47 -23.86 -21.96
CA GLN A 211 13.07 -23.66 -21.61
C GLN A 211 12.61 -24.66 -20.54
N GLU A 212 12.97 -25.94 -20.73
CA GLU A 212 12.66 -27.01 -19.78
C GLU A 212 13.37 -26.79 -18.44
N SER A 213 14.66 -26.45 -18.47
CA SER A 213 15.44 -26.20 -17.25
C SER A 213 14.87 -25.04 -16.43
N LEU A 214 14.56 -23.92 -17.08
CA LEU A 214 13.94 -22.76 -16.43
C LEU A 214 12.55 -23.11 -15.84
N SER A 215 11.76 -23.88 -16.59
CA SER A 215 10.43 -24.31 -16.16
C SER A 215 10.52 -25.23 -14.94
N LYS A 216 11.45 -26.21 -14.96
CA LYS A 216 11.73 -27.11 -13.84
C LYS A 216 12.19 -26.35 -12.60
N GLU A 217 13.11 -25.39 -12.76
CA GLU A 217 13.59 -24.55 -11.66
C GLU A 217 12.44 -23.80 -10.99
N LYS A 218 11.62 -23.08 -11.77
CA LYS A 218 10.47 -22.31 -11.25
C LYS A 218 9.42 -23.21 -10.60
N TYR A 219 9.18 -24.37 -11.17
CA TYR A 219 8.26 -25.36 -10.62
C TYR A 219 8.73 -25.87 -9.25
N ASN A 220 10.00 -26.27 -9.18
CA ASN A 220 10.62 -26.78 -7.95
C ASN A 220 10.68 -25.71 -6.87
N GLU A 221 10.92 -24.44 -7.24
CA GLU A 221 10.87 -23.30 -6.31
C GLU A 221 9.50 -23.20 -5.63
N ILE A 222 8.41 -23.22 -6.40
CA ILE A 222 7.03 -23.14 -5.86
C ILE A 222 6.72 -24.36 -5.01
N ARG A 223 7.11 -25.55 -5.47
CA ARG A 223 6.91 -26.81 -4.75
C ARG A 223 7.63 -26.81 -3.40
N GLN A 224 8.88 -26.34 -3.35
CA GLN A 224 9.65 -26.22 -2.11
C GLN A 224 8.97 -25.24 -1.15
N GLN A 225 8.48 -24.10 -1.65
CA GLN A 225 7.71 -23.15 -0.83
C GLN A 225 6.41 -23.76 -0.28
N GLN A 226 5.77 -24.68 -0.99
CA GLN A 226 4.62 -25.43 -0.47
C GLN A 226 5.07 -26.37 0.65
N LEU A 227 6.13 -27.15 0.43
CA LEU A 227 6.67 -28.09 1.43
C LEU A 227 7.08 -27.38 2.72
N ASP A 228 7.74 -26.22 2.62
CA ASP A 228 8.17 -25.45 3.79
C ASP A 228 6.99 -24.90 4.62
N LYS A 229 5.83 -24.69 3.99
CA LYS A 229 4.59 -24.21 4.64
C LYS A 229 3.75 -25.33 5.24
N VAL A 230 3.99 -26.57 4.82
CA VAL A 230 3.30 -27.76 5.31
C VAL A 230 3.82 -28.10 6.71
N SER A 231 3.08 -27.70 7.73
CA SER A 231 3.27 -28.19 9.08
C SER A 231 2.66 -29.60 9.22
N PRO A 232 3.12 -30.46 10.16
CA PRO A 232 2.59 -31.82 10.34
C PRO A 232 1.07 -31.87 10.54
N GLU A 233 0.49 -30.85 11.19
CA GLU A 233 -0.96 -30.72 11.36
C GLU A 233 -1.71 -30.36 10.06
N LYS A 234 -1.07 -29.59 9.17
CA LYS A 234 -1.66 -29.13 7.91
C LYS A 234 -1.67 -30.21 6.83
N PHE A 235 -0.66 -31.08 6.83
CA PHE A 235 -0.62 -32.24 5.93
C PHE A 235 -1.83 -33.16 6.13
N ARG A 236 -2.32 -33.30 7.37
CA ARG A 236 -3.54 -34.07 7.70
C ARG A 236 -4.83 -33.48 7.13
N ARG A 237 -4.81 -32.22 6.67
CA ARG A 237 -5.95 -31.52 6.06
C ARG A 237 -5.93 -31.53 4.53
N GLY A 238 -4.96 -32.20 3.91
CA GLY A 238 -4.92 -32.37 2.45
C GLY A 238 -4.63 -31.08 1.68
N GLU A 239 -3.73 -30.24 2.18
CA GLU A 239 -3.26 -29.09 1.40
C GLU A 239 -2.69 -29.55 0.05
N PRO A 240 -3.07 -28.89 -1.07
CA PRO A 240 -2.61 -29.29 -2.39
C PRO A 240 -1.10 -29.09 -2.51
N LEU A 241 -0.40 -30.16 -2.90
CA LEU A 241 1.02 -30.15 -3.21
C LEU A 241 1.23 -30.40 -4.69
N LEU A 242 2.16 -29.67 -5.29
CA LEU A 242 2.64 -29.94 -6.63
C LEU A 242 3.28 -31.34 -6.70
N PRO A 243 2.98 -32.14 -7.73
CA PRO A 243 3.62 -33.45 -7.93
C PRO A 243 5.13 -33.32 -8.13
N GLU A 244 5.87 -34.41 -7.98
CA GLU A 244 7.29 -34.42 -8.33
C GLU A 244 7.41 -34.42 -9.86
N ILE A 245 8.36 -33.65 -10.40
CA ILE A 245 8.76 -33.81 -11.81
C ILE A 245 9.80 -34.92 -11.83
N GLU A 246 9.55 -35.96 -12.62
CA GLU A 246 10.50 -37.05 -12.84
C GLU A 246 11.56 -36.58 -13.84
N ASP A 247 12.83 -36.74 -13.49
CA ASP A 247 13.94 -36.50 -14.41
C ASP A 247 13.97 -37.64 -15.45
N GLN A 248 13.44 -37.37 -16.66
CA GLN A 248 13.59 -38.25 -17.82
C GLN A 248 14.95 -38.09 -18.50
#